data_AF-A0A968WEZ3-F1
#
_entry.id   AF-A0A968WEZ3-F1
#
_cell.length_a   1.000
_cell.length_b   1.000
_cell.length_c   1.000
_cell.angle_alpha   90.00
_cell.angle_beta   90.00
_cell.angle_gamma   90.00
#
_symmetry.space_group_name_H-M   'P 1'
#
loop_
_entity.id
_entity.type
_entity.pdbx_description
1 polymer ?
#
loop_
_entity_poly.entity_id
_entity_poly.type
_entity_poly.pdbx_seq_one_letter_code
_entity_poly.pdbx_strand_id
1 'polypeptide(L)'
;MISIVLILVMERTQMIGILKALGASDGLIRNIFVHSGVSLIVKGLLFGNVLGLGLCFVQYQFKVIKLNPHDYYMAVVPISWQWDIVLLLNLLTFVMVSLVLLLPTMAISRVNPIRAIRFD
;
A
#
# COMPACT_ATOMS: atom_id res chain seq x y z
N MET A 1 4.08 -5.22 6.87
CA MET A 1 3.03 -5.38 5.82
C MET A 1 2.41 -6.78 5.80
N ILE A 2 3.19 -7.87 5.84
CA ILE A 2 2.66 -9.25 5.74
C ILE A 2 1.63 -9.57 6.85
N SER A 3 1.87 -9.17 8.10
CA SER A 3 0.94 -9.40 9.21
C SER A 3 -0.41 -8.67 9.04
N ILE A 4 -0.40 -7.46 8.49
CA ILE A 4 -1.62 -6.67 8.23
C ILE A 4 -2.45 -7.33 7.14
N VAL A 5 -1.81 -7.83 6.08
CA VAL A 5 -2.50 -8.54 4.99
C VAL A 5 -3.18 -9.81 5.51
N LEU A 6 -2.55 -10.54 6.43
CA LEU A 6 -3.12 -11.76 7.04
C LEU A 6 -4.30 -11.46 7.98
N ILE A 7 -4.20 -10.40 8.78
CA ILE A 7 -5.30 -9.91 9.65
C ILE A 7 -6.50 -9.47 8.80
N LEU A 8 -6.25 -8.78 7.68
CA LEU A 8 -7.32 -8.25 6.82
C LEU A 8 -8.13 -9.37 6.12
N VAL A 9 -7.51 -10.52 5.86
CA VAL A 9 -8.21 -11.71 5.37
C VAL A 9 -9.07 -12.33 6.47
N MET A 10 -8.52 -12.48 7.68
CA MET A 10 -9.22 -13.06 8.84
C MET A 10 -10.46 -12.24 9.21
N GLU A 11 -10.33 -10.92 9.33
CA GLU A 11 -11.41 -9.98 9.69
C GLU A 11 -12.56 -9.93 8.67
N ARG A 12 -12.27 -10.25 7.40
CA ARG A 12 -13.24 -10.08 6.30
C ARG A 12 -13.84 -11.41 5.81
N THR A 13 -13.47 -12.54 6.40
CA THR A 13 -13.99 -13.87 6.04
C THR A 13 -15.51 -13.98 6.20
N GLN A 14 -16.07 -13.42 7.28
CA GLN A 14 -17.52 -13.40 7.52
C GLN A 14 -18.27 -12.60 6.45
N MET A 15 -17.77 -11.41 6.07
CA MET A 15 -18.36 -10.59 5.01
C MET A 15 -18.37 -11.32 3.65
N ILE A 16 -17.29 -12.02 3.32
CA ILE A 16 -17.21 -12.86 2.11
C ILE A 16 -18.26 -13.98 2.17
N GLY A 17 -18.41 -14.64 3.33
CA GLY A 17 -19.42 -15.68 3.54
C GLY A 17 -20.85 -15.19 3.31
N ILE A 18 -21.21 -14.04 3.89
CA ILE A 18 -22.54 -13.42 3.73
C ILE A 18 -22.80 -13.06 2.27
N LEU A 19 -21.85 -12.41 1.59
CA LEU A 19 -22.01 -12.03 0.18
C LEU A 19 -22.21 -13.25 -0.72
N LYS A 20 -21.44 -14.33 -0.52
CA LYS A 20 -21.63 -15.58 -1.26
C LYS A 20 -22.98 -16.24 -0.97
N ALA A 21 -23.45 -16.21 0.29
CA ALA A 21 -24.76 -16.74 0.66
C ALA A 21 -25.92 -15.96 0.04
N LEU A 22 -25.73 -14.65 -0.20
CA LEU A 22 -26.66 -13.80 -0.95
C LEU A 22 -26.56 -13.97 -2.48
N GLY A 23 -25.69 -14.85 -2.98
CA GLY A 23 -25.54 -15.15 -4.40
C GLY A 23 -24.47 -14.35 -5.15
N ALA A 24 -23.61 -13.60 -4.44
CA ALA A 24 -22.50 -12.89 -5.09
C ALA A 24 -21.46 -13.87 -5.66
N SER A 25 -21.01 -13.61 -6.89
CA SER A 25 -19.94 -14.38 -7.52
C SER A 25 -18.57 -14.03 -6.92
N ASP A 26 -17.65 -14.99 -6.92
CA ASP A 26 -16.28 -14.80 -6.46
C ASP A 26 -15.57 -13.65 -7.20
N GLY A 27 -15.90 -13.45 -8.48
CA GLY A 27 -15.37 -12.35 -9.29
C GLY A 27 -15.81 -10.97 -8.81
N LEU A 28 -17.09 -10.83 -8.41
CA LEU A 28 -17.61 -9.58 -7.86
C LEU A 28 -16.92 -9.23 -6.54
N ILE A 29 -16.84 -10.20 -5.64
CA ILE A 29 -16.20 -10.03 -4.32
C ILE A 29 -14.73 -9.67 -4.51
N ARG A 30 -14.01 -10.38 -5.39
CA ARG A 30 -12.61 -10.08 -5.74
C ARG A 30 -12.45 -8.65 -6.24
N ASN A 31 -13.33 -8.17 -7.12
CA ASN A 31 -13.24 -6.82 -7.66
C ASN A 31 -13.39 -5.75 -6.56
N ILE A 32 -14.31 -5.95 -5.60
CA ILE A 32 -14.49 -5.05 -4.45
C ILE A 32 -13.22 -4.93 -3.61
N PHE A 33 -12.56 -6.05 -3.31
CA PHE A 33 -11.31 -6.06 -2.54
C PHE A 33 -10.16 -5.40 -3.31
N VAL A 34 -10.04 -5.68 -4.62
CA VAL A 34 -9.03 -5.03 -5.46
C VAL A 34 -9.24 -3.52 -5.49
N HIS A 35 -10.47 -3.06 -5.69
CA HIS A 35 -10.78 -1.62 -5.74
C HIS A 35 -10.50 -0.92 -4.40
N SER A 36 -10.89 -1.56 -3.30
CA SER A 36 -10.62 -1.05 -1.94
C SER A 36 -9.12 -0.99 -1.66
N GLY A 37 -8.40 -2.03 -2.07
CA GLY A 37 -6.95 -2.13 -1.97
C GLY A 37 -6.22 -1.05 -2.76
N VAL A 38 -6.57 -0.87 -4.03
CA VAL A 38 -6.02 0.17 -4.90
C VAL A 38 -6.28 1.56 -4.31
N SER A 39 -7.49 1.83 -3.80
CA SER A 39 -7.79 3.11 -3.14
C SER A 39 -6.88 3.36 -1.93
N LEU A 40 -6.59 2.33 -1.13
CA LEU A 40 -5.68 2.43 0.01
C LEU A 40 -4.24 2.74 -0.46
N ILE A 41 -3.76 2.04 -1.49
CA ILE A 41 -2.41 2.25 -2.05
C ILE A 41 -2.27 3.68 -2.56
N VAL A 42 -3.24 4.17 -3.34
CA VAL A 42 -3.20 5.53 -3.91
C VAL A 42 -3.15 6.58 -2.81
N LYS A 43 -4.00 6.47 -1.78
CA LYS A 43 -3.97 7.39 -0.63
C LYS A 43 -2.63 7.33 0.10
N GLY A 44 -2.12 6.13 0.34
CA GLY A 44 -0.82 5.92 0.99
C GLY A 44 0.33 6.56 0.21
N LEU A 45 0.36 6.38 -1.12
CA LEU A 45 1.33 7.03 -1.99
C LEU A 45 1.18 8.56 -1.96
N LEU A 46 -0.03 9.09 -2.03
CA LEU A 46 -0.29 10.53 -1.97
C LEU A 46 0.29 11.15 -0.69
N PHE A 47 -0.09 10.63 0.47
CA PHE A 47 0.41 11.13 1.76
C PHE A 47 1.92 10.90 1.92
N GLY A 48 2.43 9.75 1.48
CA GLY A 48 3.86 9.43 1.52
C GLY A 48 4.70 10.38 0.66
N ASN A 49 4.24 10.72 -0.55
CA ASN A 49 4.93 11.68 -1.41
C ASN A 49 4.84 13.10 -0.84
N VAL A 50 3.68 13.52 -0.34
CA VAL A 50 3.53 14.84 0.29
C VAL A 50 4.50 15.00 1.47
N LEU A 51 4.58 14.00 2.35
CA LEU A 51 5.54 14.02 3.46
C LEU A 51 6.99 13.93 2.98
N GLY A 52 7.31 12.98 2.10
CA GLY A 52 8.68 12.77 1.63
C GLY A 52 9.24 13.96 0.86
N LEU A 53 8.50 14.45 -0.14
CA LEU A 53 8.88 15.63 -0.92
C LEU A 53 8.84 16.89 -0.05
N GLY A 54 7.89 16.99 0.90
CA GLY A 54 7.85 18.09 1.86
C GLY A 54 9.10 18.17 2.73
N LEU A 55 9.56 17.03 3.26
CA LEU A 55 10.82 16.96 4.01
C LEU A 55 12.02 17.30 3.15
N CYS A 56 12.07 16.79 1.90
CA CYS A 56 13.12 17.17 0.95
C CYS A 56 13.12 18.68 0.67
N PHE A 57 11.95 19.30 0.53
CA PHE A 57 11.84 20.74 0.31
C PHE A 57 12.33 21.56 1.51
N VAL A 58 11.96 21.16 2.73
CA VAL A 58 12.44 21.80 3.96
C VAL A 58 13.96 21.69 4.07
N GLN A 59 14.53 20.52 3.81
CA GLN A 59 15.98 20.33 3.84
C GLN A 59 16.68 21.15 2.73
N TYR A 60 16.07 21.27 1.55
CA TYR A 60 16.62 22.06 0.44
C TYR A 60 16.70 23.55 0.79
N GLN A 61 15.65 24.13 1.40
CA GLN A 61 15.64 25.55 1.74
C GLN A 61 16.35 25.89 3.04
N PHE A 62 16.05 25.16 4.11
CA PHE A 62 16.54 25.52 5.45
C PHE A 62 17.90 24.87 5.76
N LYS A 63 18.36 23.92 4.93
CA LYS A 63 19.67 23.25 5.07
C LYS A 63 19.88 22.75 6.50
N VAL A 64 18.81 22.15 7.06
CA VAL A 64 18.70 21.79 8.48
C VAL A 64 19.80 20.80 8.87
N ILE A 65 20.04 19.81 8.01
CA ILE A 65 21.11 18.82 8.18
C ILE A 65 22.38 19.35 7.52
N LYS A 66 23.31 19.82 8.35
CA LYS A 66 24.66 20.22 7.97
C LYS A 66 25.62 19.04 8.15
N LEU A 67 26.54 18.86 7.21
CA LEU A 67 27.57 17.82 7.28
C LEU A 67 28.89 18.47 7.70
N ASN A 68 29.70 17.74 8.46
CA ASN A 68 31.02 18.21 8.84
C ASN A 68 31.93 18.16 7.60
N PRO A 69 32.43 19.31 7.08
CA PRO A 69 33.13 19.35 5.79
C PRO A 69 34.40 18.51 5.76
N HIS A 70 34.98 18.25 6.93
CA HIS A 70 36.19 17.45 7.10
C HIS A 70 36.01 15.97 6.73
N ASP A 71 34.81 15.43 6.94
CA ASP A 71 34.54 14.00 6.71
C ASP A 71 33.78 13.75 5.39
N TYR A 72 33.05 14.75 4.89
CA TYR A 72 32.08 14.57 3.79
C TYR A 72 32.28 15.46 2.57
N TYR A 73 33.31 16.31 2.51
CA TYR A 73 33.60 17.27 1.41
C TYR A 73 32.45 18.24 1.06
N MET A 74 31.31 18.19 1.77
CA MET A 74 30.12 19.01 1.54
C MET A 74 29.57 19.52 2.87
N ALA A 75 29.16 20.79 2.89
CA ALA A 75 28.65 21.43 4.11
C ALA A 75 27.20 21.04 4.46
N VAL A 76 26.44 20.50 3.49
CA VAL A 76 24.99 20.19 3.61
C VAL A 76 24.66 19.02 2.70
N VAL A 77 23.65 18.21 3.07
CA VAL A 77 23.10 17.16 2.19
C VAL A 77 22.52 17.80 0.92
N PRO A 78 23.09 17.55 -0.27
CA PRO A 78 22.52 18.06 -1.51
C PRO A 78 21.26 17.27 -1.86
N ILE A 79 20.19 17.98 -2.20
CA ILE A 79 18.95 17.38 -2.69
C ILE A 79 18.86 17.60 -4.20
N SER A 80 18.83 16.50 -4.94
CA SER A 80 18.64 16.49 -6.39
C SER A 80 17.22 16.09 -6.73
N TRP A 81 16.46 16.98 -7.36
CA TRP A 81 15.09 16.72 -7.79
C TRP A 81 15.06 15.97 -9.12
N GLN A 82 15.22 14.65 -9.07
CA GLN A 82 15.10 13.77 -10.24
C GLN A 82 13.68 13.21 -10.31
N TRP A 83 12.79 13.95 -10.98
CA TRP A 83 11.38 13.58 -11.10
C TRP A 83 11.16 12.23 -11.79
N ASP A 84 12.04 11.85 -12.73
CA ASP A 84 12.01 10.55 -13.39
C ASP A 84 12.11 9.40 -12.39
N ILE A 85 13.02 9.51 -11.42
CA ILE A 85 13.20 8.51 -10.36
C ILE A 85 11.98 8.48 -9.45
N VAL A 86 11.45 9.64 -9.07
CA VAL A 86 10.26 9.73 -8.21
C VAL A 86 9.05 9.07 -8.87
N LEU A 87 8.84 9.32 -10.16
CA LEU A 87 7.76 8.70 -10.94
C LEU A 87 7.97 7.19 -11.09
N LEU A 88 9.18 6.75 -11.43
CA LEU A 88 9.51 5.34 -11.57
C LEU A 88 9.31 4.58 -10.25
N LEU A 89 9.75 5.16 -9.13
CA LEU A 89 9.64 4.56 -7.80
C LEU A 89 8.17 4.44 -7.38
N ASN A 90 7.36 5.47 -7.63
CA ASN A 90 5.92 5.42 -7.40
C ASN A 90 5.24 4.34 -8.22
N LEU A 91 5.53 4.27 -9.52
CA LEU A 91 4.97 3.27 -10.43
C LEU A 91 5.34 1.86 -9.99
N LEU A 92 6.61 1.61 -9.71
CA LEU A 92 7.12 0.30 -9.29
C LEU A 92 6.50 -0.12 -7.96
N THR A 93 6.41 0.80 -7.00
CA THR A 93 5.75 0.57 -5.71
C THR A 93 4.27 0.22 -5.90
N PHE A 94 3.55 0.97 -6.72
CA PHE A 94 2.15 0.71 -7.02
C PHE A 94 1.95 -0.69 -7.63
N VAL A 95 2.76 -1.06 -8.62
CA VAL A 95 2.70 -2.37 -9.28
C VAL A 95 3.01 -3.50 -8.30
N MET A 96 4.09 -3.38 -7.51
CA MET A 96 4.50 -4.41 -6.55
C MET A 96 3.43 -4.63 -5.48
N VAL A 97 2.90 -3.57 -4.89
CA VAL A 97 1.87 -3.69 -3.85
C VAL A 97 0.56 -4.22 -4.43
N SER A 98 0.19 -3.80 -5.65
CA SER A 98 -0.99 -4.34 -6.34
C SER A 98 -0.86 -5.84 -6.61
N LEU A 99 0.32 -6.33 -7.03
CA LEU A 99 0.59 -7.76 -7.20
C LEU A 99 0.46 -8.53 -5.89
N VAL A 100 1.02 -8.01 -4.79
CA VAL A 100 0.89 -8.63 -3.46
C VAL A 100 -0.57 -8.68 -3.01
N LEU A 101 -1.37 -7.68 -3.35
CA LEU A 101 -2.80 -7.64 -3.04
C LEU A 101 -3.61 -8.71 -3.77
N LEU A 102 -3.14 -9.20 -4.91
CA LEU A 102 -3.82 -10.29 -5.62
C LEU A 102 -3.76 -11.62 -4.85
N LEU A 103 -2.70 -11.87 -4.07
CA LEU A 103 -2.53 -13.10 -3.28
C LEU A 103 -3.71 -13.38 -2.32
N PRO A 104 -4.08 -12.47 -1.41
CA PRO A 104 -5.23 -12.70 -0.52
C PRO A 104 -6.55 -12.77 -1.30
N THR A 105 -6.68 -12.08 -2.45
CA THR A 105 -7.91 -12.17 -3.26
C THR A 105 -8.10 -13.54 -3.90
N MET A 106 -7.04 -14.30 -4.13
CA MET A 106 -7.13 -15.69 -4.57
C MET A 106 -7.65 -16.62 -3.48
N ALA A 107 -7.48 -16.28 -2.20
CA ALA A 107 -8.03 -17.07 -1.10
C ALA A 107 -9.58 -16.99 -1.02
N ILE A 108 -10.19 -15.95 -1.60
CA ILE A 108 -11.64 -15.72 -1.61
C ILE A 108 -12.40 -16.90 -2.25
N SER A 109 -11.86 -17.49 -3.32
CA SER A 109 -12.51 -18.63 -4.00
C SER A 109 -12.55 -19.90 -3.14
N ARG A 110 -11.66 -20.02 -2.15
CA ARG A 110 -11.60 -21.17 -1.24
C ARG A 110 -12.48 -21.04 0.01
N VAL A 111 -13.15 -19.90 0.19
CA VAL A 111 -14.03 -19.65 1.35
C VAL A 111 -15.36 -20.37 1.16
N ASN A 112 -15.65 -21.31 2.07
CA ASN A 112 -16.93 -22.02 2.14
C ASN A 112 -17.96 -21.21 2.95
N PRO A 113 -19.09 -20.78 2.36
CA PRO A 113 -20.06 -19.89 3.01
C PRO A 113 -20.61 -20.44 4.34
N ILE A 114 -20.90 -21.74 4.38
CA ILE A 114 -21.48 -22.43 5.55
C ILE A 114 -20.53 -22.41 6.75
N ARG A 115 -19.22 -22.52 6.52
CA ARG A 115 -18.21 -22.43 7.60
C ARG A 115 -17.93 -20.98 7.99
N ALA A 116 -18.07 -20.04 7.07
CA ALA A 116 -17.80 -18.62 7.31
C ALA A 116 -18.92 -17.90 8.10
N ILE A 117 -20.17 -18.38 8.00
CA ILE A 117 -21.33 -17.81 8.71
C ILE A 117 -21.61 -18.54 10.04
N ARG A 118 -20.94 -19.67 10.29
CA ARG A 118 -21.10 -20.39 11.55
C ARG A 118 -20.48 -19.55 12.68
N PHE A 119 -21.34 -18.94 13.48
CA PHE A 119 -21.00 -18.39 14.77
C PHE A 119 -20.80 -19.58 15.72
N ASP A 120 -19.59 -19.75 16.24
CA ASP A 120 -19.45 -20.29 17.59
C ASP A 120 -19.78 -19.18 18.60
#